data_AF-A0A355CF69-F1
#
_entry.id   AF-A0A355CF69-F1
#
_cell.length_a   1.000
_cell.length_b   1.000
_cell.length_c   1.000
_cell.angle_alpha   90.00
_cell.angle_beta   90.00
_cell.angle_gamma   90.00
#
_symmetry.space_group_name_H-M   'P 1'
#
loop_
_entity.id
_entity.type
_entity.pdbx_description
1 polymer ?
#
loop_
_entity_poly.entity_id
_entity_poly.type
_entity_poly.pdbx_seq_one_letter_code
_entity_poly.pdbx_strand_id
1 'polypeptide(L)'
;MSFYRLLLSALILVTINFTSSTSIALAETKETYLTVNSDDSQSFASLVQQAEDLAALSIAQEFQNNPGLTEVTIIVTVDRTRRMVPVLRSRVSRNQWQKDSRIEQWTRYFADAKYLLGFREGNISSSNSGPWQTINLPAPSRPASRQNDPGFRDD
;
A
#
# COMPACT_ATOMS: atom_id res chain seq x y z
N MET A 1 -47.29 -59.68 -7.04
CA MET A 1 -46.03 -58.91 -7.24
C MET A 1 -46.33 -57.50 -7.77
N SER A 2 -47.00 -56.63 -7.01
CA SER A 2 -47.38 -55.28 -7.48
C SER A 2 -47.11 -54.19 -6.43
N PHE A 3 -47.30 -54.50 -5.15
CA PHE A 3 -47.13 -53.55 -4.05
C PHE A 3 -45.68 -53.07 -3.84
N TYR A 4 -44.68 -53.92 -4.08
CA TYR A 4 -43.27 -53.53 -3.98
C TYR A 4 -42.83 -52.54 -5.07
N ARG A 5 -43.46 -52.57 -6.26
CA ARG A 5 -43.17 -51.62 -7.35
C ARG A 5 -43.80 -50.24 -7.09
N LEU A 6 -44.98 -50.21 -6.46
CA LEU A 6 -45.64 -48.97 -6.03
C LEU A 6 -44.90 -48.29 -4.87
N LEU A 7 -44.48 -49.07 -3.86
CA LEU A 7 -43.70 -48.57 -2.73
C LEU A 7 -42.31 -48.05 -3.14
N LEU A 8 -41.63 -48.71 -4.08
CA LEU A 8 -40.36 -48.21 -4.62
C LEU A 8 -40.53 -46.90 -5.41
N SER A 9 -41.64 -46.72 -6.14
CA SER A 9 -41.87 -45.47 -6.89
C SER A 9 -42.18 -44.27 -5.98
N ALA A 10 -42.87 -44.50 -4.87
CA ALA A 10 -43.17 -43.46 -3.89
C ALA A 10 -41.91 -42.99 -3.14
N LEU A 11 -40.94 -43.87 -2.91
CA LEU A 11 -39.67 -43.53 -2.28
C LEU A 11 -38.78 -42.65 -3.17
N ILE A 12 -38.86 -42.82 -4.50
CA ILE A 12 -38.06 -42.06 -5.48
C ILE A 12 -38.59 -40.64 -5.70
N LEU A 13 -39.90 -40.39 -5.52
CA LEU A 13 -40.47 -39.05 -5.71
C LEU A 13 -40.19 -38.08 -4.55
N VAL A 14 -39.85 -38.57 -3.36
CA VAL A 14 -39.58 -37.72 -2.18
C VAL A 14 -38.16 -37.13 -2.19
N THR A 15 -37.21 -37.73 -2.91
CA THR A 15 -35.79 -37.33 -2.87
C THR A 15 -35.39 -36.22 -3.85
N ILE A 16 -36.30 -35.75 -4.72
CA ILE A 16 -35.98 -34.77 -5.78
C ILE A 16 -36.10 -33.31 -5.31
N ASN A 17 -36.49 -33.04 -4.07
CA ASN A 17 -36.42 -31.69 -3.49
C ASN A 17 -35.00 -31.37 -2.99
N PHE A 18 -33.99 -31.52 -3.85
CA PHE A 18 -32.67 -30.95 -3.62
C PHE A 18 -32.77 -29.45 -3.93
N THR A 19 -33.22 -28.70 -2.93
CA THR A 19 -33.35 -27.24 -3.01
C THR A 19 -31.99 -26.66 -3.33
N SER A 20 -31.80 -26.29 -4.59
CA SER A 20 -30.62 -25.59 -5.06
C SER A 20 -30.73 -24.16 -4.53
N SER A 21 -30.07 -23.89 -3.41
CA SER A 21 -29.95 -22.53 -2.87
C SER A 21 -29.11 -21.71 -3.84
N THR A 22 -29.74 -21.09 -4.84
CA THR A 22 -29.07 -20.11 -5.69
C THR A 22 -28.88 -18.84 -4.87
N SER A 23 -27.70 -18.71 -4.24
CA SER A 23 -27.30 -17.43 -3.66
C SER A 23 -27.10 -16.45 -4.81
N ILE A 24 -27.96 -15.42 -4.89
CA ILE A 24 -27.70 -14.27 -5.74
C ILE A 24 -26.50 -13.57 -5.10
N ALA A 25 -25.30 -13.80 -5.66
CA ALA A 25 -24.09 -13.18 -5.18
C ALA A 25 -24.17 -11.67 -5.47
N LEU A 26 -24.61 -10.90 -4.47
CA LEU A 26 -24.38 -9.47 -4.45
C LEU A 26 -22.87 -9.25 -4.37
N ALA A 27 -22.33 -8.35 -5.19
CA ALA A 27 -20.91 -8.01 -5.17
C ALA A 27 -20.59 -7.32 -3.84
N GLU A 28 -20.18 -8.10 -2.85
CA GLU A 28 -19.83 -7.57 -1.54
C GLU A 28 -18.40 -7.02 -1.59
N THR A 29 -18.24 -5.80 -1.07
CA THR A 29 -16.95 -5.10 -0.96
C THR A 29 -16.70 -4.81 0.51
N LYS A 30 -15.46 -5.00 0.98
CA LYS A 30 -15.10 -4.72 2.37
C LYS A 30 -13.93 -3.76 2.46
N GLU A 31 -14.03 -2.82 3.39
CA GLU A 31 -12.94 -1.93 3.77
C GLU A 31 -12.54 -2.20 5.23
N THR A 32 -11.24 -2.39 5.47
CA THR A 32 -10.69 -2.69 6.80
C THR A 32 -9.54 -1.73 7.11
N TYR A 33 -9.49 -1.26 8.35
CA TYR A 33 -8.40 -0.45 8.89
C TYR A 33 -7.54 -1.30 9.81
N LEU A 34 -6.24 -1.32 9.57
CA LEU A 34 -5.27 -2.07 10.37
C LEU A 34 -4.24 -1.10 10.96
N THR A 35 -3.73 -1.43 12.14
CA THR A 35 -2.71 -0.62 12.82
C THR A 35 -1.44 -1.43 13.05
N VAL A 36 -0.30 -0.85 12.70
CA VAL A 36 1.04 -1.35 12.99
C VAL A 36 1.67 -0.45 14.04
N ASN A 37 2.18 -1.02 15.12
CA ASN A 37 2.97 -0.28 16.10
C ASN A 37 4.43 -0.27 15.66
N SER A 38 5.03 0.92 15.56
CA SER A 38 6.45 1.08 15.24
C SER A 38 7.30 1.06 16.49
N ASP A 39 8.42 0.34 16.43
CA ASP A 39 9.53 0.56 17.36
C ASP A 39 10.33 1.81 16.94
N ASP A 40 10.89 2.54 17.90
CA ASP A 40 11.59 3.81 17.63
C ASP A 40 12.86 3.62 16.77
N SER A 41 13.49 2.46 16.82
CA SER A 41 14.69 2.09 16.05
C SER A 41 14.40 1.61 14.63
N GLN A 42 13.13 1.35 14.28
CA GLN A 42 12.75 0.79 12.99
C GLN A 42 12.86 1.84 11.89
N SER A 43 13.40 1.44 10.73
CA SER A 43 13.47 2.29 9.54
C SER A 43 12.10 2.42 8.88
N PHE A 44 11.89 3.50 8.10
CA PHE A 44 10.65 3.69 7.35
C PHE A 44 10.40 2.54 6.36
N ALA A 45 11.43 2.06 5.67
CA ALA A 45 11.31 0.94 4.73
C ALA A 45 10.86 -0.34 5.42
N SER A 46 11.42 -0.64 6.60
CA SER A 46 11.03 -1.82 7.39
C SER A 46 9.57 -1.73 7.89
N LEU A 47 9.08 -0.54 8.21
CA LEU A 47 7.67 -0.33 8.58
C LEU A 47 6.73 -0.52 7.40
N VAL A 48 7.10 0.01 6.23
CA VAL A 48 6.31 -0.16 5.01
C VAL A 48 6.22 -1.64 4.65
N GLN A 49 7.32 -2.38 4.71
CA GLN A 49 7.31 -3.83 4.49
C GLN A 49 6.37 -4.56 5.46
N GLN A 50 6.45 -4.25 6.75
CA GLN A 50 5.56 -4.85 7.75
C GLN A 50 4.08 -4.53 7.49
N ALA A 51 3.78 -3.31 7.06
CA ALA A 51 2.44 -2.90 6.69
C ALA A 51 1.93 -3.65 5.44
N GLU A 52 2.79 -3.89 4.45
CA GLU A 52 2.47 -4.66 3.26
C GLU A 52 2.19 -6.12 3.60
N ASP A 53 3.04 -6.75 4.40
CA ASP A 53 2.88 -8.13 4.84
C ASP A 53 1.56 -8.31 5.60
N LEU A 54 1.24 -7.36 6.49
CA LEU A 54 -0.02 -7.35 7.24
C LEU A 54 -1.24 -7.18 6.31
N ALA A 55 -1.16 -6.29 5.33
CA ALA A 55 -2.24 -6.09 4.37
C ALA A 55 -2.44 -7.32 3.48
N ALA A 56 -1.36 -7.93 2.98
CA ALA A 56 -1.40 -9.14 2.17
C ALA A 56 -2.03 -10.32 2.92
N LEU A 57 -1.62 -10.54 4.17
CA LEU A 57 -2.20 -11.56 5.04
C LEU A 57 -3.70 -11.33 5.26
N SER A 58 -4.09 -10.08 5.56
CA SER A 58 -5.49 -9.72 5.78
C SER A 58 -6.34 -9.95 4.53
N ILE A 59 -5.87 -9.54 3.35
CA ILE A 59 -6.57 -9.77 2.08
C ILE A 59 -6.78 -11.26 1.81
N ALA A 60 -5.73 -12.07 2.00
CA ALA A 60 -5.82 -13.52 1.81
C ALA A 60 -6.88 -14.13 2.75
N GLN A 61 -6.88 -13.71 4.02
CA GLN A 61 -7.83 -14.16 5.03
C GLN A 61 -9.27 -13.73 4.71
N GLU A 62 -9.49 -12.49 4.25
CA GLU A 62 -10.80 -11.99 3.88
C GLU A 62 -11.39 -12.77 2.70
N PHE A 63 -10.60 -13.01 1.66
CA PHE A 63 -11.07 -13.79 0.52
C PHE A 63 -11.29 -15.27 0.86
N GLN A 64 -10.53 -15.82 1.80
CA GLN A 64 -10.73 -17.19 2.28
C GLN A 64 -12.02 -17.33 3.10
N ASN A 65 -12.28 -16.38 3.99
CA ASN A 65 -13.41 -16.46 4.94
C ASN A 65 -14.74 -16.03 4.32
N ASN A 66 -14.72 -15.12 3.34
CA ASN A 66 -15.92 -14.52 2.77
C ASN A 66 -16.00 -14.82 1.26
N PRO A 67 -16.56 -15.97 0.82
CA PRO A 67 -16.57 -16.36 -0.59
C PRO A 67 -17.39 -15.42 -1.49
N GLY A 68 -18.38 -14.71 -0.92
CA GLY A 68 -19.17 -13.68 -1.63
C GLY A 68 -18.42 -12.36 -1.83
N LEU A 69 -17.28 -12.16 -1.16
CA LEU A 69 -16.49 -10.95 -1.26
C LEU A 69 -15.79 -10.86 -2.62
N THR A 70 -16.03 -9.76 -3.32
CA THR A 70 -15.49 -9.49 -4.66
C THR A 70 -14.31 -8.52 -4.64
N GLU A 71 -14.23 -7.65 -3.64
CA GLU A 71 -13.17 -6.65 -3.49
C GLU A 71 -12.86 -6.39 -2.01
N VAL A 72 -11.56 -6.24 -1.72
CA VAL A 72 -11.04 -5.83 -0.41
C VAL A 72 -10.30 -4.51 -0.57
N THR A 73 -10.55 -3.57 0.33
CA THR A 73 -9.71 -2.40 0.58
C THR A 73 -9.12 -2.52 1.99
N ILE A 74 -7.79 -2.53 2.10
CA ILE A 74 -7.09 -2.43 3.38
C ILE A 74 -6.39 -1.08 3.46
N ILE A 75 -6.57 -0.37 4.57
CA ILE A 75 -5.81 0.84 4.91
C ILE A 75 -4.99 0.51 6.14
N VAL A 76 -3.66 0.61 6.02
CA VAL A 76 -2.76 0.37 7.14
C VAL A 76 -2.27 1.70 7.69
N THR A 77 -2.46 1.87 8.99
CA THR A 77 -2.01 3.01 9.78
C THR A 77 -0.83 2.58 10.63
N VAL A 78 0.21 3.40 10.71
CA VAL A 78 1.31 3.20 11.65
C VAL A 78 1.11 4.13 12.84
N ASP A 79 1.17 3.57 14.04
CA ASP A 79 1.34 4.33 15.28
C ASP A 79 2.82 4.41 15.63
N ARG A 80 3.37 5.62 15.60
CA ARG A 80 4.75 5.91 16.00
C ARG A 80 4.78 7.21 16.80
N THR A 81 5.43 7.19 17.97
CA THR A 81 5.58 8.38 18.82
C THR A 81 4.24 9.11 19.08
N ARG A 82 3.17 8.35 19.34
CA ARG A 82 1.79 8.84 19.55
C ARG A 82 1.21 9.59 18.34
N ARG A 83 1.62 9.23 17.13
CA ARG A 83 1.05 9.70 15.86
C ARG A 83 0.57 8.51 15.07
N MET A 84 -0.72 8.51 14.74
CA MET A 84 -1.32 7.53 13.85
C MET A 84 -1.37 8.10 12.44
N VAL A 85 -0.63 7.49 11.52
CA VAL A 85 -0.49 7.98 10.14
C VAL A 85 -0.77 6.83 9.16
N PRO A 86 -1.71 6.99 8.20
CA PRO A 86 -1.91 6.00 7.15
C PRO A 86 -0.66 5.93 6.28
N VAL A 87 -0.11 4.72 6.10
CA VAL A 87 1.13 4.50 5.33
C VAL A 87 0.86 3.90 3.96
N LEU A 88 -0.15 3.04 3.86
CA LEU A 88 -0.56 2.46 2.59
C LEU A 88 -2.06 2.17 2.54
N ARG A 89 -2.58 2.11 1.31
CA ARG A 89 -3.90 1.60 0.97
C ARG A 89 -3.74 0.55 -0.11
N SER A 90 -4.20 -0.67 0.14
CA SER A 90 -4.29 -1.71 -0.87
C SER A 90 -5.74 -1.94 -1.25
N ARG A 91 -6.06 -1.95 -2.55
CA ARG A 91 -7.40 -2.23 -3.06
C ARG A 91 -7.30 -3.25 -4.18
N VAL A 92 -7.92 -4.40 -4.01
CA VAL A 92 -7.80 -5.52 -4.95
C VAL A 92 -9.09 -6.32 -5.02
N SER A 93 -9.47 -6.71 -6.23
CA SER A 93 -10.56 -7.66 -6.45
C SER A 93 -10.10 -9.10 -6.32
N ARG A 94 -11.01 -10.03 -6.03
CA ARG A 94 -10.69 -11.46 -5.93
C ARG A 94 -10.02 -11.99 -7.19
N ASN A 95 -10.52 -11.61 -8.36
CA ASN A 95 -9.96 -12.04 -9.64
C ASN A 95 -8.52 -11.55 -9.84
N GLN A 96 -8.25 -10.29 -9.48
CA GLN A 96 -6.90 -9.72 -9.53
C GLN A 96 -5.97 -10.44 -8.56
N TRP A 97 -6.41 -10.67 -7.31
CA TRP A 97 -5.62 -11.36 -6.29
C TRP A 97 -5.27 -12.81 -6.66
N GLN A 98 -6.21 -13.52 -7.28
CA GLN A 98 -5.98 -14.88 -7.79
C GLN A 98 -5.01 -14.91 -8.97
N LYS A 99 -4.96 -13.83 -9.76
CA LYS A 99 -4.05 -13.70 -10.89
C LYS A 99 -2.63 -13.31 -10.46
N ASP A 100 -2.52 -12.38 -9.51
CA ASP A 100 -1.26 -11.91 -8.96
C ASP A 100 -1.46 -11.48 -7.50
N SER A 101 -0.88 -12.26 -6.58
CA SER A 101 -0.96 -12.01 -5.14
C SER A 101 0.16 -11.11 -4.61
N ARG A 102 0.95 -10.48 -5.49
CA ARG A 102 1.95 -9.48 -5.10
C ARG A 102 1.25 -8.18 -4.70
N ILE A 103 1.28 -7.88 -3.41
CA ILE A 103 0.54 -6.78 -2.79
C ILE A 103 0.93 -5.41 -3.35
N GLU A 104 2.17 -5.25 -3.81
CA GLU A 104 2.73 -4.02 -4.33
C GLU A 104 2.04 -3.58 -5.63
N GLN A 105 1.46 -4.50 -6.40
CA GLN A 105 0.70 -4.20 -7.62
C GLN A 105 -0.63 -3.48 -7.32
N TRP A 106 -1.15 -3.66 -6.11
CA TRP A 106 -2.49 -3.21 -5.69
C TRP A 106 -2.43 -2.10 -4.65
N THR A 107 -1.22 -1.67 -4.30
CA THR A 107 -0.96 -0.80 -3.16
C THR A 107 -0.58 0.61 -3.61
N ARG A 108 -1.18 1.59 -2.94
CA ARG A 108 -0.82 3.00 -3.05
C ARG A 108 -0.27 3.47 -1.71
N TYR A 109 0.90 4.09 -1.77
CA TYR A 109 1.57 4.63 -0.59
C TYR A 109 1.21 6.09 -0.38
N PHE A 110 1.07 6.46 0.89
CA PHE A 110 0.85 7.86 1.26
C PHE A 110 2.21 8.58 1.28
N ALA A 111 2.43 9.48 0.32
CA ALA A 111 3.74 10.11 0.08
C ALA A 111 4.30 10.84 1.33
N ASP A 112 3.43 11.52 2.08
CA ASP A 112 3.84 12.30 3.25
C ASP A 112 3.98 11.46 4.53
N ALA A 113 3.64 10.16 4.48
CA ALA A 113 3.63 9.32 5.68
C ALA A 113 5.01 9.27 6.36
N LYS A 114 6.09 9.23 5.57
CA LYS A 114 7.47 9.27 6.07
C LYS A 114 7.71 10.49 6.97
N TYR A 115 7.34 11.68 6.50
CA TYR A 115 7.55 12.93 7.24
C TYR A 115 6.61 13.06 8.44
N LEU A 116 5.35 12.65 8.28
CA LEU A 116 4.35 12.70 9.36
C LEU A 116 4.69 11.76 10.52
N LEU A 117 5.34 10.63 10.22
CA LEU A 117 5.89 9.68 11.19
C LEU A 117 7.23 10.14 11.79
N GLY A 118 7.75 11.29 11.37
CA GLY A 118 8.96 11.89 11.94
C GLY A 118 10.27 11.35 11.36
N PHE A 119 10.24 10.57 10.29
CA PHE A 119 11.46 10.19 9.57
C PHE A 119 11.99 11.40 8.81
N ARG A 120 13.07 11.99 9.30
CA ARG A 120 13.80 13.06 8.62
C ARG A 120 14.93 12.45 7.79
N GLU A 121 15.16 12.97 6.59
CA GLU A 121 16.39 12.70 5.84
C GLU A 121 17.55 13.33 6.61
N GLY A 122 18.20 12.56 7.49
CA GLY A 122 19.13 13.15 8.44
C GLY A 122 19.74 12.20 9.47
N ASN A 123 20.10 10.99 9.06
CA ASN A 123 21.17 10.25 9.73
C ASN A 123 22.40 10.32 8.82
N ILE A 124 22.92 11.54 8.61
CA ILE A 124 24.37 11.61 8.53
C ILE A 124 24.83 11.29 9.95
N SER A 125 25.40 10.11 10.14
CA SER A 125 26.26 9.88 11.29
C SER A 125 27.22 11.07 11.36
N SER A 126 27.17 11.86 12.43
CA SER A 126 28.29 12.72 12.79
C SER A 126 29.46 11.80 13.14
N SER A 127 30.15 11.32 12.11
CA SER A 127 31.45 10.66 12.21
C SER A 127 32.35 11.19 11.10
N ASN A 128 32.63 12.50 11.16
CA ASN A 128 33.99 13.01 10.99
C ASN A 128 34.03 14.50 11.31
N SER A 129 34.44 14.83 12.54
CA SER A 129 35.13 16.08 12.82
C SER A 129 36.59 15.89 12.37
N GLY A 130 36.85 16.12 11.08
CA GLY A 130 38.20 16.16 10.47
C GLY A 130 38.36 17.47 9.69
N PRO A 131 39.55 18.09 9.67
CA PRO A 131 39.69 19.53 9.49
C PRO A 131 39.39 19.98 8.06
N TRP A 132 38.71 21.12 7.97
CA TRP A 132 38.53 22.02 6.83
C TRP A 132 39.25 21.61 5.54
N GLN A 133 38.52 20.97 4.62
CA GLN A 133 38.90 20.99 3.22
C GLN A 133 38.36 22.28 2.60
N THR A 134 39.25 23.24 2.43
CA THR A 134 39.02 24.47 1.67
C THR A 134 38.61 24.06 0.25
N ILE A 135 37.33 24.21 -0.08
CA ILE A 135 36.88 24.03 -1.45
C ILE A 135 37.41 25.23 -2.22
N ASN A 136 38.44 25.01 -3.03
CA ASN A 136 39.00 25.99 -3.94
C ASN A 136 37.99 26.21 -5.08
N LEU A 137 36.94 26.99 -4.84
CA LEU A 137 36.05 27.51 -5.89
C LEU A 137 36.71 28.77 -6.47
N PRO A 138 36.95 28.86 -7.79
CA PRO A 138 37.25 30.14 -8.40
C PRO A 138 36.07 31.09 -8.16
N ALA A 139 36.38 32.26 -7.61
CA ALA A 139 35.39 33.28 -7.28
C ALA A 139 34.55 33.65 -8.51
N PRO A 140 33.23 33.91 -8.36
CA PRO A 140 32.43 34.46 -9.44
C PRO A 140 32.99 35.82 -9.82
N SER A 141 33.34 35.99 -11.10
CA SER A 141 33.76 37.27 -11.66
C SER A 141 32.61 38.26 -11.52
N ARG A 142 32.72 39.19 -10.56
CA ARG A 142 31.83 40.35 -10.48
C ARG A 142 32.00 41.15 -11.78
N PRO A 143 30.92 41.51 -12.50
CA PRO A 143 31.06 42.37 -13.66
C PRO A 143 31.49 43.76 -13.17
N ALA A 144 32.78 44.06 -13.34
CA ALA A 144 33.32 45.38 -13.12
C ALA A 144 33.11 46.21 -14.38
N SER A 145 32.38 47.32 -14.19
CA SER A 145 32.46 48.55 -14.99
C SER A 145 32.02 48.49 -16.46
N ARG A 146 30.79 48.96 -16.70
CA ARG A 146 30.55 49.86 -17.82
C ARG A 146 31.26 51.18 -17.51
N GLN A 147 32.52 51.31 -17.92
CA GLN A 147 33.19 52.62 -17.98
C GLN A 147 34.34 52.47 -18.97
N ASN A 148 34.27 53.27 -20.05
CA ASN A 148 35.21 53.39 -21.18
C ASN A 148 34.81 52.60 -22.44
N ASP A 149 33.80 53.12 -23.14
CA ASP A 149 33.60 52.89 -24.57
C ASP A 149 34.14 54.11 -25.33
N PRO A 150 35.32 54.05 -25.98
CA PRO A 150 35.82 55.11 -26.84
C PRO A 150 35.44 54.76 -28.28
N GLY A 151 34.31 55.29 -28.77
CA GLY A 151 33.81 54.84 -30.07
C GLY A 151 32.76 55.71 -30.74
N PHE A 152 32.91 57.03 -30.77
CA PHE A 152 32.36 57.84 -31.86
C PHE A 152 33.32 59.00 -32.18
N ARG A 153 34.24 58.73 -33.11
CA ARG A 153 34.67 59.73 -34.08
C ARG A 153 33.70 59.58 -35.24
N ASP A 154 33.05 60.67 -35.60
CA ASP A 154 32.79 61.12 -36.98
C ASP A 154 32.19 62.54 -36.85
N ASP A 155 32.75 63.48 -37.63
CA ASP A 155 32.33 64.88 -37.91
C ASP A 155 32.81 66.01 -36.98
#